data_AF-A0A352Q6J5-F1
#
_entry.id   AF-A0A352Q6J5-F1
#
_cell.length_a   1.000
_cell.length_b   1.000
_cell.length_c   1.000
_cell.angle_alpha   90.00
_cell.angle_beta   90.00
_cell.angle_gamma   90.00
#
_symmetry.space_group_name_H-M   'P 1'
#
loop_
_entity.id
_entity.type
_entity.pdbx_description
1 polymer ?
#
loop_
_entity_poly.entity_id
_entity_poly.type
_entity_poly.pdbx_seq_one_letter_code
_entity_poly.pdbx_strand_id
1 'polypeptide(L)' 'KEIFRASRRWAERRFKNIVYWNELPKGGHFAAFEQPEVFVDEVRKAFRAAG' A
#
# COMPACT_ATOMS: atom_id res chain seq x y z
N LYS A 1 9.35 11.18 -2.38
CA LYS A 1 10.09 9.90 -2.15
C LYS A 1 9.77 9.41 -0.74
N GLU A 2 9.30 8.17 -0.59
CA GLU A 2 8.94 7.63 0.73
C GLU A 2 10.19 7.45 1.61
N ILE A 3 10.08 7.81 2.89
CA ILE A 3 11.17 7.79 3.87
C ILE A 3 11.37 6.37 4.41
N PHE A 4 10.27 5.63 4.61
CA PHE A 4 10.31 4.27 5.13
C PHE A 4 9.63 3.28 4.18
N ARG A 5 10.41 2.36 3.62
CA ARG A 5 9.89 1.24 2.82
C ARG A 5 9.84 -0.02 3.66
N ALA A 6 8.66 -0.35 4.17
CA ALA A 6 8.43 -1.62 4.85
C ALA A 6 8.61 -2.78 3.86
N SER A 7 9.38 -3.81 4.25
CA SER A 7 9.42 -5.05 3.49
C SER A 7 8.21 -5.92 3.82
N ARG A 8 7.70 -6.66 2.83
CA ARG A 8 6.57 -7.59 3.03
C ARG A 8 6.85 -8.59 4.16
N ARG A 9 8.06 -9.16 4.20
CA ARG A 9 8.49 -10.09 5.27
C ARG A 9 8.46 -9.47 6.66
N TRP A 10 8.77 -8.18 6.79
CA TRP A 10 8.64 -7.48 8.07
C TRP A 10 7.18 -7.29 8.44
N ALA A 11 6.34 -6.87 7.49
CA ALA A 11 4.91 -6.67 7.70
C ALA A 11 4.20 -7.97 8.09
N GLU A 12 4.47 -9.08 7.41
CA GLU A 12 3.89 -10.41 7.70
C GLU A 12 4.23 -10.92 9.10
N ARG A 13 5.39 -10.54 9.65
CA ARG A 13 5.74 -10.86 11.04
C ARG A 13 4.98 -10.00 12.05
N ARG A 14 4.54 -8.80 11.66
CA ARG A 14 3.93 -7.80 12.55
C ARG A 14 2.40 -7.80 12.53
N PHE A 15 1.80 -8.15 11.39
CA PHE A 15 0.35 -8.17 11.16
C PHE A 15 -0.10 -9.60 10.89
N LYS A 16 -1.11 -10.07 11.65
CA LYS A 16 -1.59 -11.46 11.58
C LYS A 16 -2.35 -11.79 10.29
N ASN A 17 -2.94 -10.77 9.65
CA ASN A 17 -3.74 -10.94 8.45
C ASN A 17 -3.54 -9.75 7.51
N ILE A 18 -2.70 -9.92 6.49
CA ILE A 18 -2.51 -8.94 5.41
C ILE A 18 -3.39 -9.37 4.25
N VAL A 19 -4.51 -8.68 4.07
CA VAL A 19 -5.51 -8.96 3.03
C VAL A 19 -5.14 -8.40 1.66
N TYR A 20 -4.24 -7.42 1.62
CA TYR A 20 -3.79 -6.79 0.38
C TYR A 20 -2.36 -6.24 0.53
N TRP A 21 -1.51 -6.48 -0.47
CA TRP A 21 -0.15 -5.94 -0.56
C TRP A 21 0.19 -5.64 -2.02
N ASN A 22 0.69 -4.45 -2.30
CA ASN A 22 1.18 -4.08 -3.62
C ASN A 22 2.35 -3.10 -3.52
N GLU A 23 3.26 -3.14 -4.50
CA GLU A 23 4.41 -2.25 -4.58
C GLU A 23 4.37 -1.47 -5.90
N LEU A 24 4.32 -0.15 -5.80
CA LEU A 24 4.22 0.73 -6.96
C LEU A 24 5.57 1.35 -7.32
N PRO A 25 5.87 1.52 -8.62
CA PRO A 25 7.15 2.08 -9.08
C PRO A 25 7.24 3.61 -8.87
N LYS A 26 6.12 4.29 -8.60
CA LYS A 26 6.02 5.75 -8.48
C LYS A 26 5.14 6.15 -7.28
N GLY A 27 5.37 7.35 -6.77
CA GLY A 27 4.75 7.89 -5.55
C GLY A 27 5.73 7.97 -4.38
N GLY A 28 5.40 8.83 -3.43
CA GLY A 28 6.23 9.16 -2.29
C GLY A 28 5.43 9.27 -1.01
N HIS A 29 5.94 10.10 -0.10
CA HIS A 29 5.37 10.26 1.23
C HIS A 29 3.93 10.78 1.20
N PHE A 30 3.60 11.60 0.20
CA PHE A 30 2.25 12.14 0.01
C PHE A 30 1.53 11.40 -1.11
N ALA A 31 1.46 10.07 -1.05
CA ALA A 31 0.94 9.21 -2.12
C ALA A 31 -0.44 9.64 -2.66
N ALA A 32 -1.35 10.06 -1.78
CA ALA A 32 -2.69 10.54 -2.17
C ALA A 32 -2.66 11.86 -2.96
N PHE A 33 -1.63 12.69 -2.78
CA PHE A 33 -1.46 13.95 -3.51
C PHE A 33 -0.58 13.78 -4.75
N GLU A 34 0.45 12.94 -4.66
CA GLU A 34 1.40 12.69 -5.75
C GLU A 34 0.81 11.81 -6.87
N GLN A 35 -0.09 10.88 -6.54
CA GLN A 35 -0.72 9.93 -7.47
C GLN A 35 -2.19 9.64 -7.06
N PRO A 36 -3.10 10.62 -7.13
CA PRO A 36 -4.45 10.51 -6.56
C PRO A 36 -5.28 9.37 -7.14
N GLU A 37 -5.25 9.16 -8.46
CA GLU A 37 -6.02 8.10 -9.12
C GLU A 37 -5.51 6.72 -8.72
N VAL A 38 -4.18 6.54 -8.70
CA VAL A 38 -3.55 5.29 -8.29
C VAL A 38 -3.87 5.01 -6.83
N PHE A 39 -3.75 6.01 -5.95
CA PHE A 39 -4.08 5.87 -4.54
C PHE A 39 -5.52 5.39 -4.33
N VAL A 40 -6.49 6.03 -5.00
CA VAL A 40 -7.91 5.64 -4.90
C VAL A 40 -8.14 4.22 -5.39
N ASP A 41 -7.50 3.80 -6.48
CA ASP A 41 -7.64 2.43 -6.99
C ASP A 41 -7.08 1.38 -6.03
N GLU A 42 -5.92 1.63 -5.44
CA GLU A 42 -5.29 0.74 -4.46
C GLU A 42 -6.14 0.60 -3.18
N VAL A 43 -6.71 1.70 -2.68
CA VAL A 43 -7.66 1.66 -1.56
C VAL A 43 -8.86 0.78 -1.91
N ARG A 44 -9.46 0.97 -3.09
CA ARG A 44 -10.60 0.16 -3.53
C ARG A 44 -10.26 -1.32 -3.68
N LYS A 45 -9.08 -1.66 -4.21
CA LYS A 45 -8.60 -3.05 -4.30
C LYS A 45 -8.45 -3.68 -2.91
N ALA A 46 -7.86 -2.96 -1.96
CA ALA A 46 -7.68 -3.45 -0.60
C ALA A 46 -9.01 -3.82 0.07
N PHE A 47 -10.02 -2.94 -0.04
CA PHE A 47 -11.35 -3.22 0.52
C PHE A 47 -12.09 -4.34 -0.20
N ARG A 48 -11.89 -4.53 -1.51
CA ARG A 48 -12.44 -5.68 -2.24
C ARG A 48 -11.78 -7.01 -1.87
N ALA A 49 -10.51 -7.01 -1.52
CA ALA A 49 -9.78 -8.22 -1.12
C ALA A 49 -10.07 -8.63 0.34
N ALA A 50 -10.60 -7.72 1.15
CA ALA A 50 -10.90 -7.93 2.56
C ALA A 50 -12.32 -8.44 2.84
N GLY A 51 -13.23 -8.38 1.85
CA GLY A 51 -14.58 -8.92 1.91
C GLY A 51 -14.66 -10.32 1.31
#